data_AF-A0A0F9KIZ0-F1
#
_entry.id   AF-A0A0F9KIZ0-F1
#
_cell.length_a   1.000
_cell.length_b   1.000
_cell.length_c   1.000
_cell.angle_alpha   90.00
_cell.angle_beta   90.00
_cell.angle_gamma   90.00
#
_symmetry.space_group_name_H-M   'P 1'
#
loop_
_entity.id
_entity.type
_entity.pdbx_description
1 polymer ?
#
loop_
_entity_poly.entity_id
_entity_poly.type
_entity_poly.pdbx_seq_one_letter_code
_entity_poly.pdbx_strand_id
1 'polypeptide(L)'
;MTLLSTFLFSLHLYFPGVHFYGIGFIMNIPTFFTSGDILVIIMATVFILFLLSGIFILIGIKSRSLAIIGSILAIVAGVYFILVFYMGIIEIDQFAFMFLNFSLIEGIIPFNIPIGTISIAPSLILAGGLLGLIGGINRSGW
;
A
#
# COMPACT_ATOMS: atom_id res chain seq x y z
N MET A 1 -9.09 11.11 -3.85
CA MET A 1 -8.68 9.70 -3.96
C MET A 1 -7.95 9.33 -2.70
N THR A 2 -8.44 8.36 -1.95
CA THR A 2 -7.88 8.02 -0.63
C THR A 2 -6.75 7.02 -0.76
N LEU A 3 -5.83 7.03 0.22
CA LEU A 3 -4.71 6.07 0.31
C LEU A 3 -5.15 4.62 0.09
N LEU A 4 -6.32 4.27 0.65
CA LEU A 4 -6.95 2.97 0.48
C LEU A 4 -7.35 2.70 -0.98
N SER A 5 -8.05 3.63 -1.64
CA SER A 5 -8.45 3.46 -3.06
C SER A 5 -7.23 3.39 -4.00
N THR A 6 -6.18 4.16 -3.71
CA THR A 6 -4.93 4.13 -4.48
C THR A 6 -4.22 2.80 -4.30
N PHE A 7 -4.13 2.29 -3.08
CA PHE A 7 -3.55 0.99 -2.80
C PHE A 7 -4.33 -0.14 -3.49
N LEU A 8 -5.66 -0.16 -3.37
CA LEU A 8 -6.47 -1.27 -3.87
C LEU A 8 -6.58 -1.31 -5.39
N PHE A 9 -6.70 -0.14 -6.04
CA PHE A 9 -7.07 -0.07 -7.46
C PHE A 9 -5.96 0.44 -8.37
N SER A 10 -4.92 1.10 -7.83
CA SER A 10 -3.83 1.64 -8.64
C SER A 10 -2.53 0.85 -8.50
N LEU A 11 -2.43 -0.04 -7.50
CA LEU A 11 -1.25 -0.88 -7.34
C LEU A 11 -1.37 -2.10 -8.23
N HIS A 12 -0.81 -2.00 -9.43
CA HIS A 12 -0.66 -3.09 -10.36
C HIS A 12 0.79 -3.18 -10.84
N LEU A 13 1.38 -4.36 -10.65
CA LEU A 13 2.75 -4.68 -11.03
C LEU A 13 2.75 -5.92 -11.91
N TYR A 14 3.55 -5.89 -12.96
CA TYR A 14 3.75 -7.01 -13.88
C TYR A 14 5.19 -7.51 -13.74
N PHE A 15 5.32 -8.79 -13.42
CA PHE A 15 6.56 -9.55 -13.52
C PHE A 15 6.29 -10.68 -14.53
N PRO A 16 7.25 -11.13 -15.35
CA PRO A 16 6.96 -11.97 -16.51
C PRO A 16 6.04 -13.17 -16.19
N GLY A 17 4.78 -13.09 -16.65
CA GLY A 17 3.74 -14.10 -16.45
C GLY A 17 2.91 -13.98 -15.15
N VAL A 18 3.19 -13.04 -14.26
CA VAL A 18 2.53 -12.88 -12.97
C VAL A 18 2.09 -11.43 -12.74
N HIS A 19 0.82 -11.26 -12.40
CA HIS A 19 0.24 -9.97 -12.04
C HIS A 19 0.11 -9.85 -10.53
N PHE A 20 0.55 -8.71 -9.99
CA PHE A 20 0.42 -8.37 -8.57
C PHE A 20 -0.55 -7.22 -8.41
N TYR A 21 -1.42 -7.32 -7.41
CA TYR A 21 -2.50 -6.38 -7.16
C TYR A 21 -2.59 -6.00 -5.68
N GLY A 22 -2.92 -4.75 -5.38
CA GLY A 22 -3.20 -4.32 -4.00
C GLY A 22 -4.36 -5.10 -3.34
N ILE A 23 -5.38 -5.49 -4.12
CA ILE A 23 -6.44 -6.39 -3.62
C ILE A 23 -5.93 -7.81 -3.35
N GLY A 24 -4.87 -8.24 -4.04
CA GLY A 24 -4.22 -9.52 -3.78
C GLY A 24 -3.71 -9.60 -2.35
N PHE A 25 -3.24 -8.49 -1.78
CA PHE A 25 -2.88 -8.42 -0.37
C PHE A 25 -4.04 -8.79 0.55
N ILE A 26 -5.22 -8.19 0.37
CA ILE A 26 -6.38 -8.44 1.22
C ILE A 26 -6.80 -9.92 1.17
N MET A 27 -6.82 -10.48 -0.04
CA MET A 27 -7.25 -11.87 -0.25
C MET A 27 -6.30 -12.90 0.37
N ASN A 28 -5.01 -12.57 0.48
CA ASN A 28 -4.00 -13.46 1.05
C ASN A 28 -3.76 -13.26 2.56
N ILE A 29 -4.45 -12.30 3.21
CA ILE A 29 -4.33 -12.06 4.66
C ILE A 29 -4.40 -13.36 5.47
N PRO A 30 -5.39 -14.25 5.28
CA PRO A 30 -5.46 -15.49 6.07
C PRO A 30 -4.22 -16.37 5.92
N THR A 31 -3.69 -16.48 4.70
CA THR A 31 -2.50 -17.28 4.37
C THR A 31 -1.25 -16.76 5.08
N PHE A 32 -1.13 -15.44 5.25
CA PHE A 32 0.02 -14.83 5.94
C PHE A 32 0.12 -15.28 7.40
N PHE A 33 -1.00 -15.41 8.10
CA PHE A 33 -1.03 -15.77 9.52
C PHE A 33 -1.04 -17.29 9.77
N THR A 34 -1.34 -18.10 8.75
CA THR A 34 -1.36 -19.57 8.87
C THR A 34 -0.08 -20.23 8.37
N SER A 35 0.60 -19.62 7.40
CA SER A 35 1.74 -20.24 6.71
C SER A 35 2.90 -19.28 6.41
N GLY A 36 2.75 -17.99 6.70
CA GLY A 36 3.82 -17.01 6.55
C GLY A 36 4.89 -17.14 7.62
N ASP A 37 6.12 -16.76 7.27
CA ASP A 37 7.20 -16.61 8.24
C ASP A 37 7.01 -15.35 9.11
N ILE A 38 7.88 -15.17 10.11
CA ILE A 38 7.81 -14.03 11.04
C ILE A 38 7.86 -12.68 10.30
N LEU A 39 8.61 -12.60 9.21
CA LEU A 39 8.84 -11.37 8.47
C LEU A 39 7.62 -10.98 7.63
N VAL A 40 6.99 -11.96 6.96
CA VAL A 40 5.72 -11.83 6.26
C VAL A 40 4.61 -11.41 7.22
N ILE A 41 4.56 -11.98 8.43
CA ILE A 41 3.58 -11.61 9.47
C ILE A 41 3.77 -10.16 9.93
N ILE A 42 5.01 -9.74 10.17
CA ILE A 42 5.34 -8.35 10.57
C ILE A 42 4.91 -7.40 9.44
N MET A 43 5.29 -7.69 8.20
CA MET A 43 4.95 -6.86 7.06
C MET A 43 3.43 -6.81 6.81
N ALA A 44 2.74 -7.95 6.89
CA ALA A 44 1.30 -8.01 6.79
C ALA A 44 0.63 -7.12 7.85
N THR A 45 1.13 -7.16 9.09
CA THR A 45 0.64 -6.30 10.18
C THR A 45 0.81 -4.82 9.86
N VAL A 46 1.99 -4.40 9.38
CA VAL A 46 2.27 -3.01 8.98
C VAL A 46 1.32 -2.56 7.87
N PHE A 47 1.10 -3.40 6.86
CA PHE A 47 0.17 -3.12 5.77
C PHE A 47 -1.30 -3.05 6.22
N ILE A 48 -1.73 -3.95 7.12
CA ILE A 48 -3.08 -3.89 7.70
C ILE A 48 -3.28 -2.58 8.46
N LEU A 49 -2.30 -2.16 9.28
CA LEU A 49 -2.36 -0.88 9.99
C LEU A 49 -2.40 0.31 9.02
N PHE A 50 -1.65 0.25 7.92
CA PHE A 50 -1.73 1.23 6.84
C PHE A 50 -3.14 1.30 6.23
N LEU A 51 -3.76 0.15 5.93
CA LEU A 51 -5.13 0.10 5.38
C LEU A 51 -6.16 0.64 6.37
N LEU A 52 -6.07 0.24 7.63
CA LEU A 52 -6.95 0.73 8.70
C LEU A 52 -6.81 2.25 8.87
N SER A 53 -5.58 2.77 8.78
CA SER A 53 -5.38 4.22 8.76
C SER A 53 -6.10 4.88 7.58
N GLY A 54 -5.99 4.34 6.37
CA GLY A 54 -6.71 4.83 5.21
C GLY A 54 -8.23 4.85 5.43
N ILE A 55 -8.77 3.83 6.09
CA ILE A 55 -10.19 3.74 6.49
C ILE A 55 -10.55 4.82 7.53
N PHE A 56 -9.72 5.03 8.55
CA PHE A 56 -9.98 6.07 9.56
C PHE A 56 -9.95 7.48 8.98
N ILE A 57 -9.06 7.74 8.01
CA ILE A 57 -9.03 8.99 7.25
C ILE A 57 -10.30 9.14 6.41
N LEU A 58 -10.75 8.07 5.74
CA LEU A 58 -11.98 8.03 4.94
C LEU A 58 -13.23 8.36 5.76
N ILE A 59 -13.33 7.81 6.96
CA ILE A 59 -14.45 8.05 7.89
C ILE A 59 -14.37 9.45 8.53
N GLY A 60 -13.30 10.21 8.25
CA GLY A 60 -13.14 11.58 8.71
C GLY A 60 -12.83 11.68 10.20
N ILE A 61 -12.14 10.68 10.77
CA ILE A 61 -11.78 10.70 12.19
C ILE A 61 -10.91 11.92 12.48
N LYS A 62 -11.40 12.75 13.42
CA LYS A 62 -10.80 14.02 13.81
C LYS A 62 -9.66 13.89 14.82
N SER A 63 -8.82 12.86 14.68
CA SER A 63 -7.72 12.64 15.60
C SER A 63 -6.38 12.99 14.96
N ARG A 64 -5.71 13.99 15.55
CA ARG A 64 -4.36 14.40 15.16
C ARG A 64 -3.38 13.23 15.17
N SER A 65 -3.42 12.42 16.23
CA SER A 65 -2.52 11.26 16.38
C SER A 65 -2.74 10.23 15.28
N LEU A 66 -4.00 9.92 14.94
CA LEU A 66 -4.32 8.99 13.87
C LEU A 66 -3.90 9.53 12.50
N ALA A 67 -4.04 10.84 12.25
CA ALA A 67 -3.58 11.46 11.01
C ALA A 67 -2.05 11.34 10.87
N ILE A 68 -1.29 11.61 11.94
CA ILE A 68 0.18 11.52 11.92
C ILE A 68 0.64 10.07 11.74
N ILE A 69 0.14 9.14 12.58
CA ILE A 69 0.51 7.71 12.49
C ILE A 69 0.18 7.16 11.11
N GLY A 70 -1.01 7.48 10.61
CA GLY A 70 -1.45 7.07 9.29
C GLY A 70 -0.59 7.56 8.15
N SER A 71 -0.15 8.81 8.26
CA SER A 71 0.74 9.44 7.30
C SER A 71 2.13 8.79 7.30
N ILE A 72 2.66 8.46 8.46
CA ILE A 72 3.93 7.73 8.59
C ILE A 72 3.80 6.35 7.94
N LEU A 73 2.72 5.62 8.22
CA LEU A 73 2.47 4.30 7.63
C LEU A 73 2.33 4.38 6.11
N ALA A 74 1.68 5.40 5.58
CA ALA A 74 1.59 5.65 4.14
C ALA A 74 2.96 5.93 3.52
N ILE A 75 3.78 6.76 4.15
CA ILE A 75 5.14 7.04 3.68
C ILE A 75 5.97 5.75 3.66
N VAL A 76 5.96 4.98 4.75
CA VAL A 76 6.68 3.71 4.85
C VAL A 76 6.22 2.72 3.78
N ALA A 77 4.90 2.55 3.60
CA ALA A 77 4.36 1.67 2.55
C ALA A 77 4.76 2.13 1.15
N GLY A 78 4.68 3.44 0.86
CA GLY A 78 5.08 4.00 -0.43
C GLY A 78 6.57 3.82 -0.74
N VAL A 79 7.45 4.09 0.24
CA VAL A 79 8.90 3.87 0.11
C VAL A 79 9.18 2.38 -0.10
N TYR A 80 8.54 1.52 0.69
CA TYR A 80 8.68 0.07 0.56
C TYR A 80 8.31 -0.41 -0.84
N PHE A 81 7.18 0.05 -1.40
CA PHE A 81 6.79 -0.32 -2.75
C PHE A 81 7.84 0.07 -3.80
N ILE A 82 8.43 1.26 -3.67
CA ILE A 82 9.50 1.71 -4.58
C ILE A 82 10.74 0.82 -4.43
N LEU A 83 11.20 0.58 -3.20
CA LEU A 83 12.42 -0.18 -2.94
C LEU A 83 12.33 -1.63 -3.41
N VAL A 84 11.21 -2.29 -3.14
CA VAL A 84 10.98 -3.70 -3.52
C VAL A 84 10.74 -3.81 -5.01
N PHE A 85 9.72 -3.14 -5.54
CA PHE A 85 9.21 -3.46 -6.87
C PHE A 85 9.85 -2.69 -8.01
N TYR A 86 10.54 -1.58 -7.73
CA TYR A 86 11.12 -0.73 -8.77
C TYR A 86 12.64 -0.58 -8.67
N MET A 87 13.20 -0.66 -7.46
CA MET A 87 14.66 -0.61 -7.28
C MET A 87 15.30 -1.99 -7.09
N GLY A 88 14.53 -3.04 -6.77
CA GLY A 88 15.05 -4.39 -6.55
C GLY A 88 16.08 -4.47 -5.42
N ILE A 89 16.06 -3.51 -4.49
CA ILE A 89 17.02 -3.44 -3.36
C ILE A 89 16.68 -4.50 -2.30
N ILE A 90 15.39 -4.84 -2.21
CA ILE A 90 14.85 -5.86 -1.31
C ILE A 90 14.43 -7.04 -2.20
N GLU A 91 14.74 -8.27 -1.78
CA GLU A 91 14.33 -9.49 -2.49
C GLU A 91 12.81 -9.49 -2.75
N ILE A 92 12.44 -9.29 -4.01
CA ILE A 92 11.04 -9.27 -4.51
C ILE A 92 10.35 -10.57 -4.12
N ASP A 93 11.09 -11.66 -4.15
CA ASP A 93 10.65 -13.04 -4.03
C ASP A 93 9.96 -13.29 -2.68
N GLN A 94 10.39 -12.65 -1.60
CA GLN A 94 9.81 -12.93 -0.28
C GLN A 94 8.46 -12.23 -0.07
N PHE A 95 8.20 -11.15 -0.81
CA PHE A 95 7.09 -10.24 -0.52
C PHE A 95 6.12 -10.03 -1.67
N ALA A 96 6.55 -10.25 -2.91
CA ALA A 96 5.68 -10.12 -4.07
C ALA A 96 4.52 -11.13 -3.99
N PHE A 97 4.74 -12.33 -3.45
CA PHE A 97 3.66 -13.30 -3.21
C PHE A 97 2.54 -12.77 -2.33
N MET A 98 2.80 -11.79 -1.45
CA MET A 98 1.76 -11.15 -0.65
C MET A 98 0.73 -10.43 -1.52
N PHE A 99 1.14 -9.94 -2.69
CA PHE A 99 0.29 -9.19 -3.60
C PHE A 99 -0.18 -10.04 -4.79
N LEU A 100 0.18 -11.33 -4.82
CA LEU A 100 -0.11 -12.23 -5.93
C LEU A 100 -1.57 -12.66 -5.87
N ASN A 101 -2.33 -12.38 -6.91
CA ASN A 101 -3.67 -12.93 -7.09
C ASN A 101 -4.05 -12.97 -8.57
N PHE A 102 -5.03 -13.78 -8.92
CA PHE A 102 -5.65 -13.78 -10.24
C PHE A 102 -6.45 -12.49 -10.43
N SER A 103 -6.64 -12.06 -11.68
CA SER A 103 -7.50 -10.92 -11.99
C SER A 103 -8.91 -11.18 -11.45
N LEU A 104 -9.45 -10.24 -10.65
CA LEU A 104 -10.83 -10.32 -10.13
C LEU A 104 -11.87 -10.48 -11.24
N ILE A 105 -11.60 -9.89 -12.40
CA ILE A 105 -12.35 -10.06 -13.64
C ILE A 105 -11.34 -10.30 -14.75
N GLU A 106 -11.49 -11.40 -15.48
CA GLU A 106 -10.61 -11.77 -16.58
C GLU A 106 -10.57 -10.65 -17.64
N GLY A 107 -9.37 -10.19 -18.00
CA GLY A 107 -9.17 -9.09 -18.95
C GLY A 107 -9.29 -7.67 -18.37
N ILE A 108 -9.67 -7.50 -17.10
CA ILE A 108 -9.66 -6.19 -16.43
C ILE A 108 -8.43 -6.07 -15.54
N ILE A 109 -7.48 -5.25 -15.99
CA ILE A 109 -6.24 -4.96 -15.26
C ILE A 109 -6.45 -3.66 -14.46
N PRO A 110 -6.14 -3.60 -13.16
CA PRO A 110 -6.17 -2.37 -12.38
C PRO A 110 -5.21 -1.33 -12.99
N PHE A 111 -5.58 -0.06 -12.88
CA PHE A 111 -4.88 1.03 -13.55
C PHE A 111 -3.42 1.15 -13.07
N ASN A 112 -2.45 0.83 -13.94
CA ASN A 112 -1.06 1.18 -13.75
C ASN A 112 -0.69 2.33 -14.70
N ILE A 113 -0.60 3.55 -14.18
CA ILE A 113 -0.13 4.70 -14.96
C ILE A 113 1.36 4.87 -14.67
N PRO A 114 2.27 4.62 -15.62
CA PRO A 114 3.69 4.83 -15.39
C PRO A 114 4.04 6.32 -15.32
N ILE A 115 4.89 6.68 -14.37
CA ILE A 115 5.55 7.99 -14.24
C ILE A 115 7.05 7.73 -14.22
N GLY A 116 7.70 7.85 -15.39
CA GLY A 116 9.09 7.44 -15.55
C GLY A 116 9.23 5.93 -15.40
N THR A 117 10.09 5.48 -14.48
CA THR A 117 10.33 4.06 -14.18
C THR A 117 9.42 3.49 -13.09
N ILE A 118 8.59 4.32 -12.44
CA ILE A 118 7.75 3.93 -11.29
C ILE A 118 6.27 4.12 -11.64
N SER A 119 5.36 3.31 -11.08
CA SER A 119 3.92 3.57 -11.17
C SER A 119 3.51 4.83 -10.40
N ILE A 120 2.41 5.45 -10.83
CA ILE A 120 1.74 6.54 -10.11
C ILE A 120 1.27 6.13 -8.71
N ALA A 121 0.99 4.85 -8.46
CA ALA A 121 0.42 4.39 -7.20
C ALA A 121 1.33 4.65 -5.99
N PRO A 122 2.58 4.16 -5.96
CA PRO A 122 3.52 4.49 -4.89
C PRO A 122 3.73 6.00 -4.73
N SER A 123 3.79 6.75 -5.83
CA SER A 123 3.94 8.21 -5.80
C SER A 123 2.75 8.90 -5.13
N LEU A 124 1.52 8.47 -5.42
CA LEU A 124 0.31 9.01 -4.79
C LEU A 124 0.20 8.59 -3.32
N ILE A 125 0.65 7.38 -2.97
CA ILE A 125 0.71 6.93 -1.57
C ILE A 125 1.68 7.82 -0.79
N LEU A 126 2.88 8.08 -1.33
CA LEU A 126 3.86 8.98 -0.74
C LEU A 126 3.34 10.42 -0.62
N ALA A 127 2.77 10.96 -1.69
CA ALA A 127 2.22 12.31 -1.70
C ALA A 127 1.08 12.44 -0.68
N GLY A 128 0.18 11.46 -0.61
CA GLY A 128 -0.89 11.41 0.38
C GLY A 128 -0.37 11.34 1.82
N GLY A 129 0.66 10.53 2.07
CA GLY A 129 1.33 10.45 3.36
C GLY A 129 2.01 11.77 3.76
N LEU A 130 2.76 12.40 2.87
CA LEU A 130 3.40 13.69 3.12
C LEU A 130 2.38 14.80 3.42
N LEU A 131 1.32 14.89 2.61
CA LEU A 131 0.26 15.89 2.81
C LEU A 131 -0.52 15.64 4.12
N GLY A 132 -0.78 14.38 4.45
CA GLY A 132 -1.40 14.00 5.73
C GLY A 132 -0.54 14.39 6.93
N LEU A 133 0.78 14.20 6.84
CA LEU A 133 1.72 14.55 7.90
C LEU A 133 1.76 16.07 8.12
N ILE A 134 1.91 16.83 7.03
CA ILE A 134 1.89 18.31 7.08
C ILE A 134 0.56 18.79 7.65
N GLY A 135 -0.57 18.22 7.20
CA GLY A 135 -1.90 18.56 7.71
C GLY A 135 -2.10 18.23 9.20
N GLY A 136 -1.54 17.10 9.67
CA GLY A 136 -1.59 16.68 11.07
C GLY A 136 -0.70 17.53 11.99
N ILE A 137 0.41 18.07 11.48
CA ILE A 137 1.31 18.95 12.24
C ILE A 137 0.76 20.37 12.29
N ASN A 138 0.32 20.93 11.15
CA ASN A 138 0.01 22.36 11.01
C ASN A 138 -1.42 22.76 11.40
N ARG A 139 -2.39 21.84 11.49
CA ARG A 139 -3.75 22.22 11.94
C ARG A 139 -3.79 22.37 13.46
N SER A 140 -3.94 23.60 13.91
CA SER A 140 -4.19 23.96 15.32
C SER A 140 -5.66 23.84 15.77
N GLY A 141 -6.52 23.25 14.95
CA GLY A 141 -7.96 23.10 15.24
C GLY A 141 -8.44 21.69 14.90
N TRP A 142 -8.39 20.81 15.89
CA TRP A 142 -9.09 19.53 15.92
C TRP A 142 -9.75 19.38 17.27
#